data_AF-A0A3M3QWM7-F1
#
_entry.id   AF-A0A3M3QWM7-F1
#
_cell.length_a   1.000
_cell.length_b   1.000
_cell.length_c   1.000
_cell.angle_alpha   90.00
_cell.angle_beta   90.00
_cell.angle_gamma   90.00
#
_symmetry.space_group_name_H-M   'P 1'
#
loop_
_entity.id
_entity.type
_entity.pdbx_description
1 polymer ?
#
loop_
_entity_poly.entity_id
_entity_poly.type
_entity_poly.pdbx_seq_one_letter_code
_entity_poly.pdbx_strand_id
1 'polypeptide(L)'
;METLAMSALGTLLAAVAGLLLALPAAGRLGWPLRSLSRLLLNALRAIPELVWAVLMVLAAGLGPNAGTLALALHTTGVLGRLFAEALENTSPEPAAAIRLHGGSAWQAFGYGTLPNLWPQLLAYTLYRWENNIRMA
;
A
#
# COMPACT_ATOMS: atom_id res chain seq x y z
N MET A 1 -18.45 4.30 -18.16
CA MET A 1 -17.50 3.18 -18.01
C MET A 1 -16.05 3.67 -17.81
N GLU A 2 -15.65 4.81 -18.40
CA GLU A 2 -14.29 5.36 -18.25
C GLU A 2 -13.94 5.77 -16.81
N THR A 3 -14.88 6.35 -16.05
CA THR A 3 -14.65 6.77 -14.64
C THR A 3 -14.40 5.59 -13.70
N LEU A 4 -15.10 4.47 -13.90
CA LEU A 4 -14.92 3.24 -13.12
C LEU A 4 -13.56 2.60 -13.40
N ALA A 5 -13.13 2.58 -14.66
CA ALA A 5 -11.82 2.05 -15.04
C ALA A 5 -10.67 2.92 -14.49
N MET A 6 -10.81 4.25 -14.54
CA MET A 6 -9.83 5.18 -13.98
C MET A 6 -9.73 5.07 -12.46
N SER A 7 -10.84 4.96 -11.74
CA SER A 7 -10.85 4.75 -10.28
C SER A 7 -10.30 3.37 -9.88
N ALA A 8 -10.59 2.32 -10.65
CA ALA A 8 -10.03 0.99 -10.41
C ALA A 8 -8.51 0.96 -10.62
N LEU A 9 -8.01 1.55 -11.71
CA LEU A 9 -6.57 1.66 -11.98
C LEU A 9 -5.86 2.54 -10.95
N GLY A 10 -6.48 3.65 -10.53
CA GLY A 10 -5.95 4.52 -9.46
C GLY A 10 -5.85 3.79 -8.12
N THR A 11 -6.85 2.97 -7.79
CA THR A 11 -6.84 2.14 -6.56
C THR A 11 -5.78 1.03 -6.65
N LEU A 12 -5.62 0.42 -7.83
CA LEU A 12 -4.62 -0.62 -8.05
C LEU A 12 -3.19 -0.04 -7.94
N LEU A 13 -2.93 1.11 -8.56
CA LEU A 13 -1.68 1.85 -8.44
C LEU A 13 -1.41 2.26 -6.98
N ALA A 14 -2.45 2.73 -6.29
CA ALA A 14 -2.36 3.08 -4.89
C ALA A 14 -2.02 1.89 -3.99
N ALA A 15 -2.58 0.71 -4.29
CA ALA A 15 -2.30 -0.54 -3.59
C ALA A 15 -0.87 -1.04 -3.87
N VAL A 16 -0.41 -0.98 -5.12
CA VAL A 16 0.98 -1.34 -5.49
C VAL A 16 1.97 -0.38 -4.81
N ALA A 17 1.72 0.92 -4.84
CA ALA A 17 2.56 1.91 -4.15
C ALA A 17 2.56 1.69 -2.63
N GLY A 18 1.40 1.36 -2.05
CA GLY A 18 1.26 1.03 -0.63
C GLY A 18 2.04 -0.22 -0.25
N LEU A 19 2.01 -1.26 -1.10
CA LEU A 19 2.78 -2.49 -0.91
C LEU A 19 4.28 -2.25 -1.00
N LEU A 20 4.72 -1.45 -1.97
CA LEU A 20 6.13 -1.06 -2.11
C LEU A 20 6.65 -0.30 -0.89
N LEU A 21 5.82 0.56 -0.27
CA LEU A 21 6.16 1.26 0.97
C LEU A 21 6.03 0.38 2.22
N ALA A 22 5.18 -0.66 2.19
CA ALA A 22 4.99 -1.60 3.29
C ALA A 22 6.20 -2.52 3.50
N LEU A 23 6.87 -2.93 2.42
CA LEU A 23 8.08 -3.78 2.46
C LEU A 23 9.21 -3.20 3.32
N PRO A 24 9.67 -1.95 3.11
CA PRO A 24 10.63 -1.30 3.99
C PRO A 24 10.03 -0.97 5.37
N ALA A 25 8.74 -0.63 5.46
CA ALA A 25 8.08 -0.32 6.74
C ALA A 25 8.03 -1.49 7.74
N ALA A 26 8.05 -2.74 7.25
CA ALA A 26 8.15 -3.95 8.07
C ALA A 26 9.58 -4.26 8.56
N GLY A 27 10.56 -3.43 8.22
CA GLY A 27 11.93 -3.54 8.74
C GLY A 27 12.84 -4.51 8.00
N ARG A 28 12.41 -5.04 6.84
CA ARG A 28 13.18 -6.02 6.06
C ARG A 28 14.33 -5.41 5.24
N LEU A 29 14.33 -4.08 5.04
CA LEU A 29 15.40 -3.32 4.36
C LEU A 29 16.30 -2.52 5.33
N GLY A 30 16.11 -2.64 6.65
CA GLY A 30 16.91 -1.94 7.66
C GLY A 30 16.19 -0.82 8.42
N TRP A 31 16.75 -0.42 9.57
CA TRP A 31 16.16 0.55 10.51
C TRP A 31 15.83 1.95 9.93
N PRO A 32 16.70 2.60 9.13
CA PRO A 32 16.41 3.95 8.64
C PRO A 32 15.26 3.96 7.63
N LEU A 33 15.21 2.97 6.73
CA LEU A 33 14.12 2.82 5.76
C LEU A 33 12.80 2.48 6.47
N ARG A 34 12.85 1.67 7.52
CA ARG A 34 11.68 1.34 8.35
C ARG A 34 11.03 2.59 8.94
N SER A 35 11.83 3.43 9.61
CA SER A 35 11.33 4.67 10.22
C SER A 35 10.81 5.64 9.16
N LEU A 36 11.52 5.81 8.05
CA LEU A 36 11.11 6.71 6.97
C LEU A 36 9.79 6.28 6.33
N SER A 37 9.64 5.01 5.96
CA SER A 37 8.41 4.50 5.34
C SER A 37 7.22 4.55 6.30
N ARG A 38 7.43 4.28 7.60
CA ARG A 38 6.37 4.45 8.61
C ARG A 38 5.97 5.90 8.78
N LEU A 39 6.92 6.83 8.77
CA LEU A 39 6.64 8.26 8.86
C LEU A 39 5.88 8.75 7.63
N LEU A 40 6.27 8.30 6.43
CA LEU A 40 5.54 8.60 5.18
C LEU A 40 4.11 8.04 5.21
N LEU A 41 3.91 6.78 5.57
CA LEU A 41 2.57 6.18 5.70
C LEU A 41 1.72 6.90 6.75
N ASN A 42 2.34 7.33 7.86
CA ASN A 42 1.67 8.11 8.88
C ASN A 42 1.27 9.51 8.38
N ALA A 43 2.13 10.18 7.63
CA ALA A 43 1.83 11.47 7.04
C ALA A 43 0.69 11.36 6.00
N LEU A 44 0.75 10.35 5.12
CA LEU A 44 -0.27 10.09 4.11
C LEU A 44 -1.66 9.85 4.72
N ARG A 45 -1.75 9.15 5.86
CA ARG A 45 -3.04 8.91 6.55
C ARG A 45 -3.49 10.05 7.46
N ALA A 46 -2.55 10.80 8.05
CA ALA A 46 -2.88 11.85 9.01
C ALA A 46 -3.47 13.09 8.34
N ILE A 47 -3.08 13.34 7.09
CA ILE A 47 -3.61 14.43 6.28
C ILE A 47 -5.02 14.05 5.80
N PRO A 48 -6.06 14.85 6.13
CA PRO A 48 -7.42 14.63 5.64
C PRO A 48 -7.48 14.67 4.12
N GLU A 49 -8.40 13.90 3.54
CA GLU A 49 -8.60 13.83 2.09
C GLU A 49 -8.83 15.22 1.46
N LEU A 50 -9.58 16.10 2.13
CA LEU A 50 -9.82 17.48 1.69
C LEU A 50 -8.52 18.26 1.47
N VAL A 51 -7.50 18.03 2.31
CA VAL A 51 -6.20 18.71 2.19
C VAL A 51 -5.44 18.15 0.98
N TRP A 52 -5.47 16.84 0.76
CA TRP A 52 -4.91 16.24 -0.46
C TRP A 52 -5.60 16.72 -1.72
N ALA A 53 -6.93 16.87 -1.69
CA ALA A 53 -7.71 17.39 -2.81
C ALA A 53 -7.27 18.82 -3.17
N VAL A 54 -7.13 19.71 -2.17
CA VAL A 54 -6.65 21.07 -2.40
C VAL A 54 -5.21 21.08 -2.94
N LEU A 55 -4.31 20.26 -2.38
CA LEU A 55 -2.92 20.16 -2.86
C LEU A 55 -2.84 19.65 -4.31
N MET A 56 -3.64 18.65 -4.67
CA MET A 56 -3.67 18.13 -6.03
C MET A 56 -4.31 19.10 -7.02
N VAL A 57 -5.32 19.87 -6.59
CA VAL A 57 -5.88 20.95 -7.40
C VAL A 57 -4.83 22.02 -7.67
N LEU A 58 -4.02 22.38 -6.67
CA LEU A 58 -2.92 23.33 -6.84
C LEU A 58 -1.80 22.80 -7.74
N ALA A 59 -1.48 21.50 -7.65
CA ALA A 59 -0.37 20.88 -8.39
C ALA A 59 -0.75 20.50 -9.85
N ALA A 60 -1.95 19.97 -10.07
CA ALA A 60 -2.40 19.41 -11.34
C ALA A 60 -3.54 20.21 -12.01
N GLY A 61 -4.07 21.23 -11.33
CA GLY A 61 -5.20 22.04 -11.80
C GLY A 61 -6.57 21.53 -11.35
N LEU A 62 -7.60 22.34 -11.56
CA LEU A 62 -9.00 21.96 -11.31
C LEU A 62 -9.42 20.87 -12.30
N GLY A 63 -9.86 19.73 -11.76
CA GLY A 63 -10.45 18.67 -12.56
C GLY A 63 -10.70 17.38 -11.77
N PRO A 64 -11.50 16.45 -12.32
CA PRO A 64 -11.79 15.15 -11.70
C PRO A 64 -10.52 14.34 -11.40
N ASN A 65 -9.44 14.53 -12.16
CA ASN A 65 -8.16 13.89 -11.94
C ASN A 65 -7.51 14.27 -10.60
N ALA A 66 -7.70 15.50 -10.13
CA ALA A 66 -7.14 15.96 -8.85
C ALA A 66 -7.80 15.26 -7.66
N GLY A 67 -9.13 15.06 -7.71
CA GLY A 67 -9.88 14.30 -6.72
C GLY A 67 -9.46 12.82 -6.69
N THR A 68 -9.33 12.19 -7.86
CA THR A 68 -8.89 10.80 -7.97
C THR A 68 -7.47 10.60 -7.42
N LEU A 69 -6.55 11.51 -7.70
CA LEU A 69 -5.17 11.46 -7.18
C LEU A 69 -5.12 11.68 -5.66
N ALA A 70 -5.92 12.59 -5.13
CA ALA A 70 -6.03 12.82 -3.70
C ALA A 70 -6.55 11.59 -2.96
N LEU A 71 -7.62 10.98 -3.48
CA LEU A 71 -8.19 9.75 -2.95
C LEU A 71 -7.20 8.58 -3.04
N ALA A 72 -6.47 8.47 -4.15
CA ALA A 72 -5.44 7.46 -4.34
C ALA A 72 -4.31 7.60 -3.32
N LEU A 73 -3.76 8.81 -3.11
CA LEU A 73 -2.70 9.08 -2.15
C LEU A 73 -3.12 8.76 -0.70
N HIS A 74 -4.31 9.20 -0.31
CA HIS A 74 -4.85 8.88 1.00
C HIS A 74 -5.05 7.36 1.18
N THR A 75 -5.61 6.70 0.17
CA THR A 75 -5.82 5.25 0.15
C THR A 75 -4.51 4.47 0.17
N THR A 76 -3.46 4.93 -0.51
CA THR A 76 -2.10 4.38 -0.41
C THR A 76 -1.57 4.43 1.01
N GLY A 77 -1.76 5.54 1.73
CA GLY A 77 -1.35 5.66 3.13
C GLY A 77 -2.02 4.64 4.04
N VAL A 78 -3.34 4.46 3.87
CA VAL A 78 -4.13 3.51 4.66
C VAL A 78 -3.78 2.06 4.30
N LEU A 79 -3.82 1.68 3.03
CA LEU A 79 -3.50 0.33 2.58
C LEU A 79 -2.05 -0.02 2.87
N GLY A 80 -1.10 0.88 2.61
CA GLY A 80 0.32 0.64 2.90
C GLY A 80 0.58 0.40 4.39
N ARG A 81 -0.17 1.05 5.28
CA ARG A 81 -0.09 0.77 6.72
C ARG A 81 -0.66 -0.59 7.09
N LEU A 82 -1.84 -0.93 6.56
CA LEU A 82 -2.46 -2.24 6.76
C LEU A 82 -1.58 -3.37 6.22
N PHE A 83 -0.95 -3.17 5.06
CA PHE A 83 -0.01 -4.10 4.46
C PHE A 83 1.26 -4.25 5.30
N ALA A 84 1.78 -3.15 5.86
CA ALA A 84 2.93 -3.20 6.76
C ALA A 84 2.61 -3.98 8.04
N GLU A 85 1.43 -3.76 8.61
CA GLU A 85 0.95 -4.49 9.79
C GLU A 85 0.72 -5.98 9.49
N ALA A 86 0.12 -6.31 8.34
CA ALA A 86 -0.01 -7.70 7.88
C ALA A 86 1.37 -8.38 7.71
N LEU A 87 2.35 -7.66 7.15
CA LEU A 87 3.71 -8.14 6.94
C LEU A 87 4.48 -8.34 8.25
N GLU A 88 4.17 -7.55 9.29
CA GLU A 88 4.70 -7.70 10.65
C GLU A 88 4.04 -8.85 11.41
N ASN A 89 2.74 -9.10 11.18
CA ASN A 89 1.99 -10.19 11.82
C ASN A 89 2.22 -11.56 11.16
N THR A 90 2.81 -11.60 9.96
CA THR A 90 3.10 -12.85 9.27
C THR A 90 4.28 -13.57 9.93
N SER A 91 4.12 -14.86 10.25
CA SER A 91 5.18 -15.69 10.84
C SER A 91 6.45 -15.64 9.99
N PRO A 92 7.63 -15.38 10.60
CA PRO A 92 8.89 -15.37 9.88
C PRO A 92 9.41 -16.79 9.57
N GLU A 93 8.81 -17.83 10.13
CA GLU A 93 9.30 -19.22 10.05
C GLU A 93 9.46 -19.74 8.61
N PRO A 94 8.49 -19.56 7.69
CA PRO A 94 8.64 -20.07 6.32
C PRO A 94 9.76 -19.37 5.56
N ALA A 95 9.96 -18.08 5.81
CA ALA A 95 11.06 -17.31 5.22
C ALA A 95 12.41 -17.67 5.84
N ALA A 96 12.44 -17.94 7.15
CA ALA A 96 13.64 -18.37 7.86
C ALA A 96 14.09 -19.77 7.39
N ALA A 97 13.16 -20.70 7.16
CA ALA A 97 13.45 -22.02 6.63
C ALA A 97 14.16 -21.94 5.26
N ILE A 98 13.65 -21.13 4.34
CA ILE A 98 14.26 -20.93 3.01
C ILE A 98 15.68 -20.36 3.14
N ARG A 99 15.89 -19.40 4.05
CA ARG A 99 17.22 -18.85 4.31
C ARG A 99 18.20 -19.87 4.90
N LEU A 100 17.73 -20.74 5.78
CA LEU A 100 18.55 -21.80 6.39
C LEU A 100 19.02 -22.84 5.36
N HIS A 101 18.24 -23.05 4.30
CA HIS A 101 18.60 -23.91 3.18
C HIS A 101 19.43 -23.21 2.08
N GLY A 102 19.97 -22.01 2.36
CA GLY A 102 20.83 -21.27 1.42
C GLY A 102 20.08 -20.37 0.43
N GLY A 103 18.77 -20.21 0.58
CA GLY A 103 17.97 -19.32 -0.24
C GLY A 103 18.26 -17.83 0.01
N SER A 104 18.16 -17.03 -1.05
CA SER A 104 18.36 -15.57 -0.95
C SER A 104 17.20 -14.88 -0.22
N ALA A 105 17.41 -13.65 0.27
CA ALA A 105 16.37 -12.87 0.93
C ALA A 105 15.13 -12.65 0.03
N TRP A 106 15.35 -12.52 -1.28
CA TRP A 106 14.27 -12.39 -2.26
C TRP A 106 13.46 -13.68 -2.42
N GLN A 107 14.11 -14.84 -2.41
CA GLN A 107 13.44 -16.14 -2.45
C GLN A 107 12.66 -16.41 -1.16
N ALA A 108 13.25 -16.10 -0.01
CA ALA A 108 12.59 -16.22 1.29
C ALA A 108 11.34 -15.33 1.39
N PHE A 109 11.41 -14.12 0.82
CA PHE A 109 10.24 -13.25 0.71
C PHE A 109 9.20 -13.81 -0.27
N GLY A 110 9.60 -14.08 -1.52
CA GLY A 110 8.68 -14.48 -2.59
C GLY A 110 8.01 -15.83 -2.38
N TYR A 111 8.67 -16.79 -1.74
CA TYR A 111 8.15 -18.14 -1.53
C TYR A 111 7.78 -18.45 -0.08
N GLY A 112 8.34 -17.74 0.89
CA GLY A 112 8.03 -17.95 2.31
C GLY A 112 7.01 -16.97 2.88
N THR A 113 7.10 -15.69 2.51
CA THR A 113 6.27 -14.64 3.12
C THR A 113 5.10 -14.23 2.22
N LEU A 114 5.37 -13.97 0.94
CA LEU A 114 4.42 -13.44 -0.03
C LEU A 114 3.18 -14.34 -0.22
N PRO A 115 3.28 -15.69 -0.33
CA PRO A 115 2.11 -16.54 -0.54
C PRO A 115 1.13 -16.51 0.64
N ASN A 116 1.65 -16.33 1.86
CA ASN A 116 0.84 -16.23 3.08
C ASN A 116 0.15 -14.87 3.22
N LEU A 117 0.77 -13.81 2.70
CA LEU A 117 0.21 -12.46 2.70
C LEU A 117 -0.82 -12.22 1.60
N TRP A 118 -0.63 -12.90 0.46
CA TRP A 118 -1.39 -12.65 -0.77
C TRP A 118 -2.92 -12.63 -0.57
N PRO A 119 -3.54 -13.59 0.13
CA PRO A 119 -5.00 -13.57 0.33
C PRO A 119 -5.48 -12.34 1.11
N GLN A 120 -4.70 -11.88 2.09
CA GLN A 120 -5.06 -10.74 2.93
C GLN A 120 -4.85 -9.40 2.20
N LEU A 121 -3.78 -9.28 1.41
CA LEU A 121 -3.56 -8.12 0.54
C LEU A 121 -4.67 -7.96 -0.50
N LEU A 122 -5.08 -9.08 -1.12
CA LEU A 122 -6.20 -9.10 -2.05
C LEU A 122 -7.51 -8.71 -1.36
N ALA A 123 -7.80 -9.27 -0.19
CA ALA A 123 -9.01 -8.94 0.55
C ALA A 123 -9.11 -7.44 0.89
N TYR A 124 -8.02 -6.83 1.35
CA TYR A 124 -7.99 -5.40 1.63
C TYR A 124 -8.12 -4.54 0.37
N THR A 125 -7.47 -4.94 -0.72
CA THR A 125 -7.56 -4.21 -2.00
C THR A 125 -8.99 -4.28 -2.56
N LEU A 126 -9.61 -5.47 -2.55
CA LEU A 126 -10.99 -5.69 -2.99
C LEU A 126 -11.99 -4.93 -2.12
N TYR A 127 -11.84 -4.99 -0.80
CA TYR A 127 -12.71 -4.26 0.14
C TYR A 127 -12.63 -2.74 -0.09
N ARG A 128 -11.42 -2.21 -0.29
CA ARG A 128 -11.22 -0.79 -0.54
C ARG A 128 -11.77 -0.36 -1.90
N TRP A 129 -11.61 -1.21 -2.91
CA TRP A 129 -12.19 -1.00 -4.24
C TRP A 129 -13.72 -0.98 -4.20
N GLU A 130 -14.35 -1.93 -3.51
CA GLU A 130 -15.80 -1.96 -3.34
C GLU A 130 -16.31 -0.70 -2.62
N ASN A 131 -15.60 -0.28 -1.56
CA ASN A 131 -15.96 0.93 -0.81
C ASN A 131 -15.85 2.20 -1.68
N ASN A 132 -14.78 2.32 -2.46
CA ASN A 132 -14.62 3.43 -3.42
C ASN A 132 -15.73 3.42 -4.49
N ILE A 133 -16.20 2.26 -4.94
CA ILE A 133 -17.35 2.16 -5.87
C ILE A 133 -18.65 2.57 -5.20
N ARG A 134 -18.88 2.21 -3.94
CA ARG A 134 -20.10 2.60 -3.20
C ARG A 134 -20.17 4.10 -2.91
N MET A 135 -19.02 4.77 -2.80
CA MET A 135 -18.94 6.22 -2.56
C MET A 135 -19.02 7.07 -3.84
N ALA A 136 -18.83 6.48 -5.02
CA ALA A 136 -18.88 7.14 -6.33
C ALA A 136 -20.29 7.13 -6.93
#